data_AF-K9SL40-F1
#
_entry.id   AF-K9SL40-F1
#
_cell.length_a   1.000
_cell.length_b   1.000
_cell.length_c   1.000
_cell.angle_alpha   90.00
_cell.angle_beta   90.00
_cell.angle_gamma   90.00
#
_symmetry.space_group_name_H-M   'P 1'
#
loop_
_entity.id
_entity.type
_entity.pdbx_description
1 polymer ?
#
loop_
_entity_poly.entity_id
_entity_poly.type
_entity_poly.pdbx_seq_one_letter_code
_entity_poly.pdbx_strand_id
1 'polypeptide(L)'
;MPPSRQAVREYSYLQFPKPNLPLDQNMSNYATAPDLNVADYLVLGLATWFVREDGEVIPVKVIEPIPSSALEAILKKIPTSYEKAYATELGQVMTADGSIQMPAQVFDNEAQICQDFEERAIAATRTYKVRPEATEHIKVGETYTDFNFSLEKKRILNAARVVKDDDNVKQHSHTHKVL
;
A
#
# COMPACT_ATOMS: atom_id res chain seq x y z
N MET A 1 70.87 -3.96 33.44
CA MET A 1 70.25 -2.62 33.34
C MET A 1 69.50 -2.55 32.02
N PRO A 2 68.16 -2.44 32.03
CA PRO A 2 67.34 -2.44 30.83
C PRO A 2 67.11 -1.01 30.30
N PRO A 3 66.98 -0.79 28.98
CA PRO A 3 66.60 0.51 28.45
C PRO A 3 65.07 0.72 28.48
N SER A 4 64.71 1.85 29.09
CA SER A 4 63.59 2.76 28.88
C SER A 4 62.36 2.31 28.06
N ARG A 5 61.21 2.36 28.75
CA ARG A 5 59.85 2.51 28.21
C ARG A 5 59.71 3.77 27.33
N GLN A 6 59.08 3.62 26.16
CA GLN A 6 58.26 4.59 25.40
C GLN A 6 57.97 3.94 24.03
N ALA A 7 56.80 3.96 23.38
CA ALA A 7 55.44 4.32 23.71
C ALA A 7 54.61 3.60 22.63
N VAL A 8 53.86 2.56 22.99
CA VAL A 8 52.87 1.97 22.08
C VAL A 8 51.67 2.92 22.14
N ARG A 9 51.38 3.65 21.05
CA ARG A 9 50.12 4.37 20.95
C ARG A 9 49.00 3.34 20.85
N GLU A 10 48.33 3.10 21.97
CA GLU A 10 47.03 2.47 22.00
C GLU A 10 46.07 3.30 21.15
N TYR A 11 45.43 2.65 20.17
CA TYR A 11 44.22 3.17 19.56
C TYR A 11 43.15 3.22 20.65
N SER A 12 42.89 4.41 21.19
CA SER A 12 41.73 4.63 22.04
C SER A 12 40.49 4.37 21.20
N TYR A 13 39.79 3.28 21.51
CA TYR A 13 38.39 3.15 21.16
C TYR A 13 37.68 4.36 21.78
N LEU A 14 37.30 5.31 20.94
CA LEU A 14 36.33 6.33 21.30
C LEU A 14 35.12 5.61 21.89
N GLN A 15 34.89 5.82 23.19
CA GLN A 15 33.63 5.49 23.83
C GLN A 15 32.56 6.33 23.14
N PHE A 16 31.94 5.74 22.12
CA PHE A 16 30.64 6.20 21.66
C PHE A 16 29.69 6.07 22.86
N PRO A 17 28.92 7.11 23.22
CA PRO A 17 27.86 6.93 24.19
C PRO A 17 26.90 5.88 23.61
N LYS A 18 26.77 4.74 24.30
CA LYS A 18 25.68 3.79 24.03
C LYS A 18 24.38 4.57 24.23
N PRO A 19 23.49 4.70 23.23
CA PRO A 19 22.13 5.10 23.53
C PRO A 19 21.46 3.90 24.19
N ASN A 20 21.50 3.86 25.53
CA ASN A 20 20.45 3.19 26.29
C ASN A 20 19.19 4.06 26.15
N LEU A 21 18.53 3.97 24.99
CA LEU A 21 17.14 4.41 24.90
C LEU A 21 16.28 3.24 25.40
N PRO A 22 15.36 3.44 26.35
CA PRO A 22 14.35 2.44 26.62
C PRO A 22 13.55 2.23 25.33
N LEU A 23 13.31 0.96 24.98
CA LEU A 23 12.37 0.57 23.93
C LEU A 23 10.96 0.94 24.38
N ASP A 24 10.58 2.20 24.21
CA ASP A 24 9.18 2.59 24.25
C ASP A 24 8.58 2.19 22.90
N GLN A 25 8.09 0.96 22.80
CA GLN A 25 7.51 0.38 21.58
C GLN A 25 6.10 0.91 21.26
N ASN A 26 5.82 2.18 21.56
CA ASN A 26 4.54 2.83 21.25
C ASN A 26 4.70 4.31 20.89
N MET A 27 5.76 4.67 20.19
CA MET A 27 5.77 5.93 19.45
C MET A 27 5.11 5.71 18.10
N SER A 28 3.90 6.26 17.95
CA SER A 28 3.34 6.57 16.64
C SER A 28 4.43 7.20 15.77
N ASN A 29 4.65 6.64 14.59
CA ASN A 29 5.57 7.20 13.61
C ASN A 29 4.85 8.10 12.58
N TYR A 30 3.53 8.15 12.57
CA TYR A 30 2.76 8.92 11.58
C TYR A 30 1.88 9.97 12.26
N ALA A 31 2.07 11.23 11.88
CA ALA A 31 1.34 12.36 12.48
C ALA A 31 -0.19 12.24 12.31
N THR A 32 -0.65 11.70 11.18
CA THR A 32 -2.06 11.52 10.81
C THR A 32 -2.63 10.15 11.19
N ALA A 33 -1.79 9.22 11.65
CA ALA A 33 -2.19 7.85 11.98
C ALA A 33 -1.46 7.34 13.23
N PRO A 34 -1.81 7.84 14.43
CA PRO A 34 -1.08 7.53 15.65
C PRO A 34 -1.21 6.10 16.15
N ASP A 35 -2.17 5.37 15.61
CA ASP A 35 -2.37 3.95 15.84
C ASP A 35 -1.41 3.06 15.01
N LEU A 36 -0.65 3.63 14.07
CA LEU A 36 0.21 2.89 13.16
C LEU A 36 1.71 3.06 13.46
N ASN A 37 2.47 2.01 13.15
CA ASN A 37 3.91 1.92 13.28
C ASN A 37 4.55 1.52 11.94
N VAL A 38 5.83 1.82 11.76
CA VAL A 38 6.61 1.51 10.55
C VAL A 38 6.65 0.02 10.25
N ALA A 39 6.58 -0.83 11.27
CA ALA A 39 6.58 -2.29 11.13
C ALA A 39 5.18 -2.87 10.84
N ASP A 40 4.12 -2.06 10.77
CA ASP A 40 2.79 -2.58 10.49
C ASP A 40 2.69 -3.12 9.06
N TYR A 41 1.96 -4.22 8.92
CA TYR A 41 1.83 -4.97 7.67
C TYR A 41 0.99 -4.23 6.62
N LEU A 42 1.46 -4.23 5.37
CA LEU A 42 0.80 -3.65 4.21
C LEU A 42 0.94 -4.58 3.00
N VAL A 43 -0.10 -4.64 2.17
CA VAL A 43 -0.03 -5.31 0.86
C VAL A 43 -0.22 -4.28 -0.24
N LEU A 44 0.68 -4.30 -1.20
CA LEU A 44 0.64 -3.50 -2.42
C LEU A 44 0.29 -4.38 -3.61
N GLY A 45 -0.69 -3.96 -4.41
CA GLY A 45 -1.06 -4.60 -5.66
C GLY A 45 -0.52 -3.85 -6.86
N LEU A 46 -0.05 -4.57 -7.88
CA LEU A 46 0.10 -4.02 -9.23
C LEU A 46 -1.16 -4.35 -10.02
N ALA A 47 -1.93 -3.32 -10.37
CA ALA A 47 -3.13 -3.44 -11.17
C ALA A 47 -2.95 -2.84 -12.57
N THR A 48 -3.68 -3.38 -13.55
CA THR A 48 -3.88 -2.71 -14.84
C THR A 48 -5.19 -1.93 -14.81
N TRP A 49 -5.10 -0.61 -14.92
CA TRP A 49 -6.22 0.31 -15.10
C TRP A 49 -6.21 0.85 -16.52
N PHE A 50 -7.12 1.76 -16.85
CA PHE A 50 -7.24 2.36 -18.15
C PHE A 50 -7.47 3.86 -18.06
N VAL A 51 -6.85 4.64 -18.93
CA VAL A 51 -7.10 6.08 -19.10
C VAL A 51 -7.79 6.28 -20.45
N ARG A 52 -8.77 7.17 -20.48
CA ARG A 52 -9.38 7.62 -21.73
C ARG A 52 -8.75 8.93 -22.20
N GLU A 53 -8.04 8.91 -23.32
CA GLU A 53 -7.40 10.07 -23.94
C GLU A 53 -7.79 10.11 -25.43
N ASP A 54 -8.25 11.25 -25.92
CA ASP A 54 -8.62 11.46 -27.33
C ASP A 54 -9.55 10.39 -27.95
N GLY A 55 -10.41 9.80 -27.11
CA GLY A 55 -11.35 8.74 -27.51
C GLY A 55 -10.76 7.32 -27.49
N GLU A 56 -9.45 7.19 -27.24
CA GLU A 56 -8.77 5.91 -27.03
C GLU A 56 -8.79 5.50 -25.56
N VAL A 57 -8.66 4.19 -25.32
CA VAL A 57 -8.63 3.61 -23.96
C VAL A 57 -7.30 2.89 -23.79
N ILE A 58 -6.38 3.53 -23.09
CA ILE A 58 -4.98 3.12 -22.97
C ILE A 58 -4.78 2.44 -21.61
N PRO A 59 -4.18 1.23 -21.56
CA PRO A 59 -3.89 0.56 -20.29
C PRO A 59 -2.73 1.26 -19.57
N VAL A 60 -2.83 1.37 -18.25
CA VAL A 60 -1.78 1.89 -17.36
C VAL A 60 -1.58 0.95 -16.17
N LYS A 61 -0.33 0.83 -15.70
CA LYS A 61 -0.01 0.07 -14.49
C LYS A 61 -0.12 0.99 -13.28
N VAL A 62 -0.84 0.53 -12.26
CA VAL A 62 -1.10 1.29 -11.03
C VAL A 62 -0.74 0.44 -9.82
N ILE A 63 0.09 0.98 -8.94
CA ILE A 63 0.41 0.43 -7.62
C ILE A 63 -0.61 0.97 -6.63
N GLU A 64 -1.33 0.09 -5.94
CA GLU A 64 -2.32 0.48 -4.95
C GLU A 64 -2.29 -0.41 -3.69
N PRO A 65 -2.58 0.14 -2.50
CA PRO A 65 -2.79 -0.65 -1.30
C PRO A 65 -4.00 -1.60 -1.44
N ILE A 66 -3.85 -2.86 -1.05
CA ILE A 66 -4.93 -3.85 -1.02
C ILE A 66 -5.40 -4.04 0.43
N PRO A 67 -6.64 -3.67 0.80
CA PRO A 67 -7.21 -4.00 2.11
C PRO A 67 -7.36 -5.51 2.34
N SER A 68 -7.33 -5.95 3.60
CA SER A 68 -7.37 -7.39 3.97
C SER A 68 -8.58 -8.13 3.37
N SER A 69 -9.77 -7.53 3.44
CA SER A 69 -10.99 -8.12 2.86
C SER A 69 -10.93 -8.24 1.34
N ALA A 70 -10.33 -7.26 0.65
CA ALA A 70 -10.16 -7.30 -0.79
C ALA A 70 -9.16 -8.38 -1.19
N LEU A 71 -8.05 -8.52 -0.45
CA LEU A 71 -7.05 -9.58 -0.65
C LEU A 71 -7.69 -10.98 -0.52
N GLU A 72 -8.39 -11.23 0.59
CA GLU A 72 -9.08 -12.50 0.82
C GLU A 72 -10.09 -12.84 -0.28
N ALA A 73 -10.79 -11.83 -0.82
CA ALA A 73 -11.75 -12.02 -1.90
C ALA A 73 -11.05 -12.40 -3.21
N ILE A 74 -9.98 -11.70 -3.61
CA ILE A 74 -9.28 -11.97 -4.88
C ILE A 74 -8.47 -13.28 -4.82
N LEU A 75 -8.02 -13.72 -3.65
CA LEU A 75 -7.37 -15.03 -3.46
C LEU A 75 -8.32 -16.20 -3.75
N LYS A 76 -9.63 -16.01 -3.62
CA LYS A 76 -10.66 -17.00 -4.00
C LYS A 76 -10.91 -17.07 -5.51
N LYS A 77 -9.96 -16.59 -6.33
CA LYS A 77 -10.00 -16.61 -7.80
C LYS A 77 -11.18 -15.82 -8.39
N ILE A 78 -11.68 -14.81 -7.68
CA ILE A 78 -12.59 -13.82 -8.27
C ILE A 78 -11.81 -13.00 -9.31
N PRO A 79 -12.37 -12.73 -10.51
CA PRO A 79 -11.69 -11.93 -11.53
C PRO A 79 -11.22 -10.58 -10.99
N THR A 80 -9.97 -10.23 -11.28
CA THR A 80 -9.35 -9.00 -10.76
C THR A 80 -8.40 -8.36 -11.76
N SER A 81 -8.22 -7.04 -11.64
CA SER A 81 -7.23 -6.29 -12.41
C SER A 81 -5.82 -6.40 -11.84
N TYR A 82 -5.63 -7.06 -10.70
CA TYR A 82 -4.32 -7.27 -10.07
C TYR A 82 -3.55 -8.39 -10.76
N GLU A 83 -2.32 -8.10 -11.17
CA GLU A 83 -1.38 -9.09 -11.72
C GLU A 83 -0.54 -9.72 -10.62
N LYS A 84 -0.17 -8.92 -9.62
CA LYS A 84 0.60 -9.37 -8.47
C LYS A 84 0.30 -8.55 -7.23
N ALA A 85 0.55 -9.14 -6.08
CA ALA A 85 0.51 -8.50 -4.77
C ALA A 85 1.83 -8.75 -4.05
N TYR A 86 2.31 -7.76 -3.32
CA TYR A 86 3.55 -7.79 -2.57
C TYR A 86 3.28 -7.37 -1.14
N ALA A 87 3.66 -8.21 -0.18
CA ALA A 87 3.53 -7.91 1.23
C ALA A 87 4.81 -7.25 1.76
N THR A 88 4.64 -6.19 2.54
CA THR A 88 5.72 -5.35 3.05
C THR A 88 5.31 -4.71 4.37
N GLU A 89 6.22 -3.97 4.97
CA GLU A 89 5.94 -3.11 6.12
C GLU A 89 5.64 -1.69 5.64
N LEU A 90 4.75 -0.98 6.35
CA LEU A 90 4.32 0.37 6.00
C LEU A 90 5.50 1.35 5.87
N GLY A 91 6.46 1.27 6.79
CA GLY A 91 7.64 2.13 6.82
C GLY A 91 8.63 1.92 5.68
N GLN A 92 8.58 0.77 5.00
CA GLN A 92 9.36 0.54 3.78
C GLN A 92 8.78 1.24 2.56
N VAL A 93 7.51 1.67 2.65
CA VAL A 93 6.76 2.25 1.53
C VAL A 93 6.45 3.72 1.75
N MET A 94 6.21 4.10 3.00
CA MET A 94 5.81 5.44 3.38
C MET A 94 6.55 5.81 4.66
N THR A 95 7.43 6.80 4.57
CA THR A 95 8.15 7.30 5.73
C THR A 95 7.23 8.09 6.66
N ALA A 96 7.66 8.29 7.90
CA ALA A 96 6.94 9.04 8.94
C ALA A 96 6.49 10.46 8.50
N ASP A 97 7.23 11.09 7.59
CA ASP A 97 6.97 12.41 7.03
C ASP A 97 6.05 12.39 5.79
N GLY A 98 5.52 11.23 5.40
CA GLY A 98 4.62 11.05 4.27
C GLY A 98 5.33 10.81 2.92
N SER A 99 6.66 10.78 2.88
CA SER A 99 7.38 10.49 1.63
C SER A 99 7.15 9.04 1.19
N ILE A 100 6.78 8.86 -0.08
CA ILE A 100 6.47 7.54 -0.64
C ILE A 100 7.70 6.99 -1.38
N GLN A 101 8.06 5.73 -1.07
CA GLN A 101 9.15 4.99 -1.68
C GLN A 101 8.65 3.62 -2.15
N MET A 102 8.73 3.33 -3.44
CA MET A 102 8.28 2.03 -3.96
C MET A 102 9.43 1.02 -3.97
N PRO A 103 9.19 -0.25 -3.59
CA PRO A 103 10.18 -1.31 -3.70
C PRO A 103 10.54 -1.58 -5.18
N ALA A 104 11.63 -0.97 -5.66
CA ALA A 104 12.06 -1.01 -7.06
C ALA A 104 12.39 -2.43 -7.58
N GLN A 105 12.72 -3.36 -6.67
CA GLN A 105 12.90 -4.77 -7.01
C GLN A 105 11.60 -5.51 -7.32
N VAL A 106 10.44 -4.92 -6.95
CA VAL A 106 9.12 -5.53 -7.11
C VAL A 106 8.31 -4.81 -8.19
N PHE A 107 8.33 -3.49 -8.21
CA PHE A 107 7.51 -2.70 -9.14
C PHE A 107 8.38 -1.97 -10.15
N ASP A 108 7.97 -2.03 -11.42
CA ASP A 108 8.65 -1.36 -12.51
C ASP A 108 8.52 0.18 -12.37
N ASN A 109 9.54 0.91 -12.81
CA ASN A 109 9.58 2.38 -12.71
C ASN A 109 8.48 3.08 -13.52
N GLU A 110 7.83 2.38 -14.46
CA GLU A 110 6.74 2.91 -15.28
C GLU A 110 5.37 2.78 -14.59
N ALA A 111 5.27 2.04 -13.48
CA ALA A 111 4.03 1.89 -12.74
C ALA A 111 3.71 3.17 -11.94
N GLN A 112 2.48 3.64 -12.07
CA GLN A 112 2.00 4.84 -11.40
C GLN A 112 1.56 4.50 -9.98
N ILE A 113 1.77 5.41 -9.04
CA ILE A 113 1.21 5.28 -7.69
C ILE A 113 -0.25 5.77 -7.74
N CYS A 114 -1.18 5.03 -7.11
CA CYS A 114 -2.60 5.42 -7.14
C CYS A 114 -2.86 6.77 -6.48
N GLN A 115 -3.96 7.42 -6.86
CA GLN A 115 -4.43 8.63 -6.16
C GLN A 115 -4.71 8.34 -4.67
N ASP A 116 -4.43 9.33 -3.83
CA ASP A 116 -4.64 9.32 -2.38
C ASP A 116 -3.93 8.13 -1.69
N PHE A 117 -2.74 7.79 -2.20
CA PHE A 117 -2.01 6.61 -1.77
C PHE A 117 -1.74 6.57 -0.26
N GLU A 118 -1.31 7.69 0.33
CA GLU A 118 -1.04 7.77 1.78
C GLU A 118 -2.27 7.37 2.61
N GLU A 119 -3.41 8.01 2.37
CA GLU A 119 -4.65 7.73 3.08
C GLU A 119 -5.10 6.28 2.87
N ARG A 120 -4.97 5.77 1.65
CA ARG A 120 -5.33 4.40 1.30
C ARG A 120 -4.39 3.38 1.92
N ALA A 121 -3.10 3.69 2.04
CA ALA A 121 -2.10 2.82 2.66
C ALA A 121 -2.38 2.73 4.16
N ILE A 122 -2.58 3.87 4.83
CA ILE A 122 -2.99 3.94 6.24
C ILE A 122 -4.27 3.12 6.48
N ALA A 123 -5.29 3.32 5.64
CA ALA A 123 -6.55 2.59 5.76
C ALA A 123 -6.38 1.09 5.55
N ALA A 124 -5.63 0.67 4.52
CA ALA A 124 -5.35 -0.74 4.25
C ALA A 124 -4.57 -1.38 5.41
N THR A 125 -3.53 -0.74 5.94
CA THR A 125 -2.76 -1.22 7.09
C THR A 125 -3.66 -1.45 8.30
N ARG A 126 -4.57 -0.52 8.61
CA ARG A 126 -5.56 -0.70 9.70
C ARG A 126 -6.40 -1.97 9.52
N THR A 127 -6.78 -2.30 8.28
CA THR A 127 -7.57 -3.52 8.03
C THR A 127 -6.82 -4.82 8.37
N TYR A 128 -5.49 -4.84 8.26
CA TYR A 128 -4.67 -5.98 8.68
C TYR A 128 -4.44 -6.02 10.19
N LYS A 129 -4.38 -4.86 10.86
CA LYS A 129 -4.35 -4.82 12.33
C LYS A 129 -5.65 -5.36 12.95
N VAL A 130 -6.79 -5.05 12.34
CA VAL A 130 -8.10 -5.57 12.77
C VAL A 130 -8.24 -7.06 12.47
N ARG A 131 -7.63 -7.55 11.37
CA ARG A 131 -7.68 -8.96 10.96
C ARG A 131 -6.28 -9.53 10.71
N PRO A 132 -5.52 -9.83 11.79
CA PRO A 132 -4.15 -10.31 11.66
C PRO A 132 -4.01 -11.64 10.91
N GLU A 133 -5.06 -12.47 10.92
CA GLU A 133 -5.08 -13.74 10.17
C GLU A 133 -4.87 -13.55 8.67
N ALA A 134 -5.27 -12.40 8.11
CA ALA A 134 -5.08 -12.11 6.69
C ALA A 134 -3.60 -11.94 6.30
N THR A 135 -2.71 -11.66 7.26
CA THR A 135 -1.26 -11.59 7.04
C THR A 135 -0.62 -12.95 6.76
N GLU A 136 -1.36 -14.05 6.99
CA GLU A 136 -0.87 -15.39 6.71
C GLU A 136 -0.86 -15.75 5.23
N HIS A 137 -1.64 -15.03 4.41
CA HIS A 137 -1.80 -15.33 3.00
C HIS A 137 -0.56 -14.99 2.14
N ILE A 138 0.16 -13.92 2.48
CA ILE A 138 1.39 -13.49 1.80
C ILE A 138 2.36 -12.97 2.85
N LYS A 139 3.52 -13.59 3.02
CA LYS A 139 4.48 -13.16 4.06
C LYS A 139 5.23 -11.91 3.61
N VAL A 140 5.66 -11.09 4.57
CA VAL A 140 6.48 -9.89 4.31
C VAL A 140 7.69 -10.26 3.46
N GLY A 141 7.91 -9.53 2.36
CA GLY A 141 8.96 -9.80 1.38
C GLY A 141 8.55 -10.76 0.26
N GLU A 142 7.36 -11.36 0.32
CA GLU A 142 6.87 -12.27 -0.73
C GLU A 142 5.98 -11.55 -1.74
N THR A 143 6.04 -12.05 -2.99
CA THR A 143 5.16 -11.64 -4.08
C THR A 143 4.24 -12.79 -4.45
N TYR A 144 2.94 -12.53 -4.48
CA TYR A 144 1.93 -13.45 -4.99
C TYR A 144 1.50 -13.04 -6.41
N THR A 145 1.50 -13.98 -7.35
CA THR A 145 1.18 -13.72 -8.77
C THR A 145 0.05 -14.58 -9.32
N ASP A 146 -0.44 -15.55 -8.56
CA ASP A 146 -1.45 -16.51 -9.02
C ASP A 146 -2.88 -15.99 -8.82
N PHE A 147 -3.19 -14.82 -9.38
CA PHE A 147 -4.54 -14.25 -9.41
C PHE A 147 -5.33 -14.70 -10.64
N ASN A 148 -6.67 -14.65 -10.55
CA ASN A 148 -7.52 -14.73 -11.73
C ASN A 148 -7.53 -13.36 -12.44
N PHE A 149 -6.42 -13.03 -13.09
CA PHE A 149 -6.25 -11.75 -13.77
C PHE A 149 -7.20 -11.63 -14.96
N SER A 150 -7.96 -10.54 -15.01
CA SER A 150 -8.92 -10.26 -16.09
C SER A 150 -9.03 -8.77 -16.37
N LEU A 151 -9.07 -8.43 -17.65
CA LEU A 151 -9.27 -7.07 -18.17
C LEU A 151 -10.65 -6.85 -18.79
N GLU A 152 -11.56 -7.82 -18.66
CA GLU A 152 -12.93 -7.71 -19.17
C GLU A 152 -13.68 -6.54 -18.52
N LYS A 153 -13.51 -6.36 -17.21
CA LYS A 153 -14.03 -5.20 -16.46
C LYS A 153 -12.96 -4.14 -16.33
N LYS A 154 -13.02 -3.11 -17.18
CA LYS A 154 -12.05 -2.01 -17.19
C LYS A 154 -12.27 -1.04 -16.03
N ARG A 155 -11.22 -0.80 -15.25
CA ARG A 155 -11.17 0.29 -14.25
C ARG A 155 -10.65 1.55 -14.94
N ILE A 156 -11.52 2.52 -15.18
CA ILE A 156 -11.17 3.76 -15.89
C ILE A 156 -10.76 4.82 -14.85
N LEU A 157 -9.49 5.25 -14.88
CA LEU A 157 -8.90 6.20 -13.93
C LEU A 157 -9.58 7.58 -13.97
N ASN A 158 -9.87 8.07 -15.17
CA ASN A 158 -10.42 9.41 -15.41
C ASN A 158 -11.91 9.39 -15.80
N ALA A 159 -12.69 8.46 -15.25
CA ALA A 159 -14.12 8.38 -15.54
C ALA A 159 -14.88 9.59 -14.95
N ALA A 160 -15.18 10.59 -15.78
CA ALA A 160 -16.13 11.63 -15.41
C ALA A 160 -17.56 11.06 -15.44
N ARG A 161 -18.21 10.96 -14.28
CA ARG A 161 -19.63 10.61 -14.20
C ARG A 161 -20.46 11.85 -14.54
N VAL A 162 -20.70 12.08 -15.83
CA VAL A 162 -21.65 13.10 -16.29
C VAL A 162 -23.06 12.55 -16.12
N VAL A 163 -23.72 12.91 -15.02
CA VAL A 163 -25.15 12.62 -14.80
C VAL A 163 -25.93 13.50 -15.77
N LYS A 164 -26.72 12.88 -16.65
CA LYS A 164 -27.60 13.59 -17.58
C LYS A 164 -29.02 13.61 -17.02
N ASP A 165 -29.82 14.60 -17.44
CA ASP A 165 -31.24 14.66 -17.06
C ASP A 165 -32.03 13.41 -17.47
N ASP A 166 -31.56 12.70 -18.50
CA ASP A 166 -32.11 11.41 -18.94
C ASP A 166 -31.82 10.24 -17.98
N ASP A 167 -30.84 10.38 -17.07
CA ASP A 167 -30.57 9.42 -16.01
C ASP A 167 -31.57 9.53 -14.84
N ASN A 168 -32.48 10.52 -14.87
CA ASN A 168 -33.56 10.60 -13.89
C ASN A 168 -34.55 9.45 -14.09
N VAL A 169 -34.66 8.61 -13.05
CA VAL A 169 -35.76 7.66 -12.93
C VAL A 169 -37.06 8.45 -12.75
N LYS A 170 -37.82 8.63 -13.84
CA LYS A 170 -39.15 9.24 -13.78
C LYS A 170 -40.07 8.32 -12.99
N GLN A 171 -40.58 8.80 -11.85
CA GLN A 171 -41.62 8.09 -11.12
C GLN A 171 -42.81 7.85 -12.05
N HIS A 172 -43.20 6.59 -12.22
CA HIS A 172 -44.36 6.23 -13.01
C HIS A 172 -45.63 6.82 -12.37
N SER A 173 -46.58 7.25 -13.19
CA SER A 173 -47.83 7.92 -12.80
C SER A 173 -48.82 7.06 -12.00
N HIS A 174 -48.42 5.85 -11.60
CA HIS A 174 -49.26 4.89 -10.86
C HIS A 174 -48.82 4.67 -9.41
N THR A 175 -47.77 5.36 -8.94
CA THR A 175 -47.26 5.22 -7.55
C THR A 175 -48.25 5.75 -6.49
N HIS A 176 -49.34 6.42 -6.88
CA HIS A 176 -50.39 6.90 -5.98
C HIS A 176 -51.82 6.55 -6.43
N LYS A 177 -52.06 5.35 -6.98
CA LYS A 177 -53.44 4.81 -7.01
C LYS A 177 -53.71 4.10 -5.69
N VAL A 178 -54.33 4.83 -4.76
CA VAL A 178 -55.03 4.23 -3.63
C VAL A 178 -56.21 3.43 -4.21
N LEU A 179 -56.28 2.14 -3.89
CA LEU A 179 -57.37 1.23 -4.28
C LEU A 179 -58.68 1.63 -3.59
#